data_AF-A0A2V9FBY0-F1
#
_entry.id   AF-A0A2V9FBY0-F1
#
_cell.length_a   1.000
_cell.length_b   1.000
_cell.length_c   1.000
_cell.angle_alpha   90.00
_cell.angle_beta   90.00
_cell.angle_gamma   90.00
#
_symmetry.space_group_name_H-M   'P 1'
#
loop_
_entity.id
_entity.type
_entity.pdbx_description
1 polymer ?
#
loop_
_entity_poly.entity_id
_entity_poly.type
_entity_poly.pdbx_seq_one_letter_code
_entity_poly.pdbx_strand_id
1 'polypeptide(L)'
;MNFSKRSWMHPFVLTFAVVVCVVMAQDQLPQYSMDKGSPTVVRARRFLENAESRLFGRTNKAQRASWVEENFITDDTEQIAAEANQELNTFSAEMSKKAHEFDKLTLPPEICRPWSARKLTSIPAPNTMCHRIRLT
;
A
#
# COMPACT_ATOMS: atom_id res chain seq x y z
N MET A 1 -49.71 -23.10 -54.46
CA MET A 1 -48.95 -24.12 -53.69
C MET A 1 -47.67 -23.50 -53.17
N ASN A 2 -47.34 -23.83 -51.93
CA ASN A 2 -46.33 -23.20 -51.07
C ASN A 2 -44.86 -23.46 -51.46
N PHE A 3 -44.00 -22.67 -50.81
CA PHE A 3 -42.57 -22.87 -50.47
C PHE A 3 -41.50 -22.57 -51.52
N SER A 4 -40.80 -21.43 -51.32
CA SER A 4 -39.35 -21.44 -51.02
C SER A 4 -38.87 -19.99 -50.75
N LYS A 5 -38.65 -19.66 -49.47
CA LYS A 5 -37.91 -18.45 -49.08
C LYS A 5 -36.42 -18.72 -49.25
N ARG A 6 -35.82 -18.28 -50.36
CA ARG A 6 -34.36 -18.21 -50.50
C ARG A 6 -33.88 -16.86 -49.97
N SER A 7 -33.43 -16.89 -48.72
CA SER A 7 -32.73 -15.83 -48.01
C SER A 7 -31.45 -15.44 -48.79
N TRP A 8 -31.46 -14.27 -49.44
CA TRP A 8 -30.26 -13.63 -49.98
C TRP A 8 -29.73 -12.68 -48.90
N MET A 9 -28.96 -13.25 -47.97
CA MET A 9 -28.35 -12.52 -46.87
C MET A 9 -27.27 -11.57 -47.42
N HIS A 10 -27.41 -10.29 -47.07
CA HIS A 10 -26.50 -9.21 -47.41
C HIS A 10 -25.05 -9.50 -46.97
N PRO A 11 -24.05 -9.50 -47.88
CA PRO A 11 -22.64 -9.71 -47.52
C PRO A 11 -22.03 -8.55 -46.70
N PHE A 12 -22.76 -7.44 -46.54
CA PHE A 12 -22.32 -6.27 -45.79
C PHE A 12 -22.66 -6.31 -44.28
N VAL A 13 -23.59 -7.16 -43.84
CA VAL A 13 -23.93 -7.28 -42.40
C VAL A 13 -22.94 -8.18 -41.67
N LEU A 14 -22.39 -9.18 -42.37
CA LEU A 14 -21.41 -10.12 -41.82
C LEU A 14 -20.02 -9.52 -41.63
N THR A 15 -19.62 -8.54 -42.45
CA THR A 15 -18.32 -7.88 -42.29
C THR A 15 -18.31 -6.87 -41.14
N PHE A 16 -19.42 -6.17 -40.89
CA PHE A 16 -19.53 -5.26 -39.75
C PHE A 16 -19.54 -6.00 -38.40
N ALA A 17 -20.17 -7.18 -38.34
CA ALA A 17 -20.19 -8.01 -37.14
C ALA A 17 -18.79 -8.51 -36.72
N VAL A 18 -17.91 -8.82 -37.66
CA VAL A 18 -16.56 -9.31 -37.36
C VAL A 18 -15.65 -8.21 -36.83
N VAL A 19 -15.75 -6.98 -37.34
CA VAL A 19 -14.94 -5.84 -36.85
C VAL A 19 -15.37 -5.41 -35.45
N VAL A 20 -16.68 -5.43 -35.14
CA VAL A 20 -17.17 -5.17 -33.77
C VAL A 20 -16.67 -6.24 -32.80
N CYS A 21 -16.60 -7.51 -33.21
CA CYS A 21 -16.08 -8.58 -32.34
C CYS A 21 -14.58 -8.44 -32.03
N VAL A 22 -13.76 -7.86 -32.93
CA VAL A 22 -12.32 -7.67 -32.66
C VAL A 22 -12.06 -6.47 -31.74
N VAL A 23 -12.86 -5.40 -31.82
CA VAL A 23 -12.74 -4.25 -30.89
C VAL A 23 -13.20 -4.62 -29.47
N MET A 24 -14.24 -5.44 -29.34
CA MET A 24 -14.75 -5.90 -28.03
C MET A 24 -13.85 -6.94 -27.33
N ALA A 25 -12.82 -7.46 -28.02
CA ALA A 25 -11.90 -8.47 -27.50
C ALA A 25 -10.57 -7.91 -26.96
N GLN A 26 -10.31 -6.60 -27.10
CA GLN A 26 -9.04 -6.01 -26.67
C GLN A 26 -9.03 -5.49 -25.22
N ASP A 27 -10.17 -5.45 -24.53
CA ASP A 27 -10.27 -4.95 -23.14
C ASP A 27 -10.20 -6.03 -22.04
N GLN A 28 -9.94 -7.30 -22.41
CA GLN A 28 -9.66 -8.35 -21.42
C GLN A 28 -8.16 -8.61 -21.32
N LEU A 29 -7.40 -7.58 -20.95
CA LEU A 29 -6.18 -7.87 -20.22
C LEU A 29 -6.61 -8.58 -18.93
N PRO A 30 -6.05 -9.75 -18.60
CA PRO A 30 -6.34 -10.40 -17.33
C PRO A 30 -6.07 -9.36 -16.25
N GLN A 31 -7.13 -8.92 -15.58
CA GLN A 31 -6.97 -8.15 -14.37
C GLN A 31 -6.19 -9.07 -13.45
N TYR A 32 -4.88 -8.81 -13.33
CA TYR A 32 -4.06 -9.32 -12.26
C TYR A 32 -4.65 -8.68 -11.01
N SER A 33 -5.75 -9.26 -10.54
CA SER A 33 -6.26 -9.08 -9.21
C SER A 33 -5.06 -9.42 -8.35
N MET A 34 -4.42 -8.39 -7.83
CA MET A 34 -3.47 -8.50 -6.74
C MET A 34 -4.25 -9.17 -5.63
N ASP A 35 -4.19 -10.50 -5.63
CA ASP A 35 -4.70 -11.32 -4.57
C ASP A 35 -4.20 -10.65 -3.29
N LYS A 36 -5.08 -10.53 -2.29
CA LYS A 36 -4.62 -10.26 -0.92
C LYS A 36 -3.95 -11.53 -0.39
N GLY A 37 -3.11 -12.15 -1.23
CA GLY A 37 -2.38 -13.35 -1.01
C GLY A 37 -1.42 -13.14 0.12
N SER A 38 -1.11 -14.26 0.76
CA SER A 38 -0.32 -14.39 1.97
C SER A 38 0.84 -13.38 2.06
N PRO A 39 1.10 -12.81 3.25
CA PRO A 39 2.21 -11.90 3.48
C PRO A 39 3.52 -12.46 2.89
N THR A 40 4.10 -11.72 1.95
CA THR A 40 5.34 -12.10 1.23
C THR A 40 6.46 -11.11 1.52
N VAL A 41 7.71 -11.56 1.39
CA VAL A 41 8.90 -10.73 1.67
C VAL A 41 8.94 -9.48 0.78
N VAL A 42 8.54 -9.60 -0.49
CA VAL A 42 8.42 -8.47 -1.42
C VAL A 42 7.39 -7.45 -0.94
N ARG A 43 6.24 -7.91 -0.42
CA ARG A 43 5.20 -7.04 0.14
C ARG A 43 5.66 -6.36 1.42
N ALA A 44 6.39 -7.07 2.29
CA ALA A 44 6.98 -6.51 3.50
C ALA A 44 7.99 -5.39 3.18
N ARG A 45 8.87 -5.61 2.19
CA ARG A 45 9.82 -4.59 1.73
C ARG A 45 9.10 -3.36 1.19
N ARG A 46 8.15 -3.54 0.28
CA ARG A 46 7.36 -2.43 -0.27
C ARG A 46 6.58 -1.67 0.81
N PHE A 47 5.99 -2.39 1.76
CA PHE A 47 5.31 -1.77 2.91
C PHE A 47 6.29 -0.90 3.71
N LEU A 48 7.48 -1.43 4.01
CA LEU A 48 8.49 -0.70 4.76
C LEU A 48 8.92 0.58 4.03
N GLU A 49 9.30 0.49 2.75
CA GLU A 49 9.73 1.64 1.95
C GLU A 49 8.64 2.74 1.91
N ASN A 50 7.38 2.34 1.69
CA ASN A 50 6.25 3.28 1.68
C ASN A 50 5.98 3.88 3.07
N ALA A 51 6.05 3.08 4.13
CA ALA A 51 5.83 3.53 5.49
C ALA A 51 6.92 4.54 5.90
N GLU A 52 8.18 4.27 5.56
CA GLU A 52 9.31 5.15 5.89
C GLU A 52 9.26 6.47 5.13
N SER A 53 8.96 6.44 3.83
CA SER A 53 8.79 7.65 3.03
C SER A 53 7.69 8.56 3.61
N ARG A 54 6.53 7.98 3.94
CA ARG A 54 5.40 8.74 4.51
C ARG A 54 5.69 9.23 5.93
N LEU A 55 6.35 8.41 6.74
CA LEU A 55 6.75 8.81 8.09
C LEU A 55 7.71 9.99 8.04
N PHE A 56 8.73 9.94 7.17
CA PHE A 56 9.68 11.03 6.99
C PHE A 56 8.99 12.35 6.66
N GLY A 57 8.01 12.33 5.74
CA GLY A 57 7.23 13.53 5.40
C GLY A 57 6.46 14.10 6.60
N ARG A 58 5.83 13.22 7.40
CA ARG A 58 5.09 13.65 8.61
C ARG A 58 6.02 14.15 9.70
N THR A 59 7.15 13.49 9.91
CA THR A 59 8.17 13.92 10.87
C THR A 59 8.69 15.31 10.49
N ASN A 60 9.02 15.57 9.23
CA ASN A 60 9.45 16.90 8.80
C ASN A 60 8.36 17.96 9.03
N LYS A 61 7.09 17.65 8.79
CA LYS A 61 5.98 18.57 9.08
C LYS A 61 5.89 18.89 10.57
N ALA A 62 5.91 17.87 11.43
CA ALA A 62 5.85 18.02 12.88
C ALA A 62 7.06 18.80 13.43
N GLN A 63 8.27 18.48 12.95
CA GLN A 63 9.50 19.16 13.36
C GLN A 63 9.49 20.65 12.96
N ARG A 64 9.00 20.97 11.76
CA ARG A 64 8.86 22.37 11.34
C ARG A 64 7.83 23.12 12.17
N ALA A 65 6.70 22.48 12.52
CA ALA A 65 5.69 23.08 13.38
C ALA A 65 6.23 23.33 14.80
N SER A 66 6.93 22.34 15.38
CA SER A 66 7.62 22.45 16.68
C SER A 66 8.60 23.61 16.68
N TRP A 67 9.45 23.71 15.65
CA TRP A 67 10.40 24.81 15.57
C TRP A 67 9.71 26.18 15.53
N VAL A 68 8.58 26.33 14.81
CA VAL A 68 7.83 27.59 14.79
C VAL A 68 7.23 27.90 16.16
N GLU A 69 6.64 26.91 16.83
CA GLU A 69 6.08 27.04 18.18
C GLU A 69 7.17 27.44 19.20
N GLU A 70 8.33 26.79 19.17
CA GLU A 70 9.48 27.11 20.03
C GLU A 70 10.00 28.55 19.84
N ASN A 71 9.83 29.14 18.65
CA ASN A 71 10.23 30.53 18.37
C ASN A 71 9.10 31.54 18.61
N PHE A 72 7.85 31.10 18.51
CA PHE A 72 6.65 31.93 18.63
C PHE A 72 5.65 31.19 19.51
N ILE A 73 5.75 31.35 20.83
CA ILE A 73 4.90 30.65 21.79
C ILE A 73 3.56 31.41 21.88
N THR A 74 2.57 30.90 21.15
CA THR A 74 1.20 31.45 21.07
C THR A 74 0.20 30.29 21.01
N ASP A 75 -1.03 30.51 21.43
CA ASP A 75 -2.07 29.46 21.39
C ASP A 75 -2.22 28.84 19.98
N ASP A 76 -2.14 29.67 18.92
CA ASP A 76 -2.26 29.21 17.54
C ASP A 76 -1.11 28.28 17.11
N THR A 77 0.13 28.61 17.48
CA THR A 77 1.31 27.81 17.12
C THR A 77 1.41 26.55 17.96
N GLU A 78 1.03 26.62 19.24
CA GLU A 78 0.86 25.45 20.11
C GLU A 78 -0.17 24.47 19.51
N GLN A 79 -1.32 24.98 19.05
CA GLN A 79 -2.34 24.14 18.41
C GLN A 79 -1.82 23.52 17.10
N ILE A 80 -1.16 24.29 16.23
CA ILE A 80 -0.60 23.76 14.97
C ILE A 80 0.44 22.67 15.24
N ALA A 81 1.31 22.86 16.24
CA ALA A 81 2.30 21.88 16.63
C ALA A 81 1.64 20.62 17.23
N ALA A 82 0.60 20.78 18.07
CA ALA A 82 -0.16 19.69 18.63
C ALA A 82 -0.86 18.85 17.54
N GLU A 83 -1.51 19.49 16.57
CA GLU A 83 -2.17 18.82 15.44
C GLU A 83 -1.17 18.04 14.58
N ALA A 84 -0.01 18.63 14.26
CA ALA A 84 1.03 17.96 13.48
C ALA A 84 1.61 16.74 14.23
N ASN A 85 1.80 16.84 15.54
CA ASN A 85 2.22 15.73 16.39
C ASN A 85 1.15 14.65 16.50
N GLN A 86 -0.12 15.03 16.61
CA GLN A 86 -1.25 14.09 16.60
C GLN A 86 -1.28 13.30 15.28
N GLU A 87 -1.16 13.96 14.13
CA GLU A 87 -1.09 13.29 12.83
C GLU A 87 0.08 12.28 12.73
N LEU A 88 1.26 12.67 13.22
CA LEU A 88 2.45 11.82 13.24
C LEU A 88 2.26 10.59 14.14
N ASN A 89 1.71 10.79 15.34
CA ASN A 89 1.48 9.73 16.32
C ASN A 89 0.40 8.75 15.85
N THR A 90 -0.72 9.25 15.32
CA THR A 90 -1.78 8.41 14.75
C THR A 90 -1.24 7.58 13.59
N PHE A 91 -0.50 8.19 12.67
CA PHE A 91 0.12 7.45 11.57
C PHE A 91 1.09 6.38 12.06
N SER A 92 1.93 6.71 13.04
CA SER A 92 2.90 5.76 13.62
C SER A 92 2.18 4.56 14.26
N ALA A 93 1.12 4.80 15.02
CA ALA A 93 0.31 3.74 15.62
C ALA A 93 -0.38 2.85 14.56
N GLU A 94 -0.91 3.44 13.49
CA GLU A 94 -1.48 2.68 12.36
C GLU A 94 -0.45 1.80 11.67
N MET A 95 0.77 2.32 11.43
CA MET A 95 1.82 1.55 10.77
C MET A 95 2.31 0.40 11.66
N SER A 96 2.41 0.59 12.98
CA SER A 96 2.72 -0.50 13.91
C SER A 96 1.66 -1.60 13.88
N LYS A 97 0.37 -1.23 13.87
CA LYS A 97 -0.72 -2.20 13.73
C LYS A 97 -0.61 -3.01 12.44
N LYS A 98 -0.34 -2.34 11.31
CA LYS A 98 -0.16 -3.00 10.01
C LYS A 98 1.11 -3.86 9.96
N ALA A 99 2.16 -3.50 10.68
CA ALA A 99 3.38 -4.29 10.76
C ALA A 99 3.14 -5.67 11.39
N HIS A 100 2.14 -5.82 12.26
CA HIS A 100 1.78 -7.13 12.82
C HIS A 100 1.25 -8.13 11.77
N GLU A 101 0.76 -7.66 10.61
CA GLU A 101 0.30 -8.54 9.52
C GLU A 101 1.42 -9.44 8.96
N PHE A 102 2.69 -9.02 9.13
CA PHE A 102 3.86 -9.77 8.63
C PHE A 102 4.60 -10.53 9.74
N ASP A 103 4.03 -10.65 10.95
CA ASP A 103 4.69 -11.32 12.09
C ASP A 103 5.01 -12.80 11.83
N LYS A 104 4.21 -13.45 10.98
CA LYS A 104 4.37 -14.87 10.62
C LYS A 104 5.40 -15.10 9.52
N LEU A 105 5.98 -14.03 8.95
CA LEU A 105 6.91 -14.12 7.82
C LEU A 105 8.37 -14.14 8.32
N THR A 106 9.17 -15.06 7.78
CA THR A 106 10.62 -15.04 7.97
C THR A 106 11.22 -13.95 7.09
N LEU A 107 11.67 -12.86 7.71
CA LEU A 107 12.26 -11.72 7.03
C LEU A 107 13.78 -11.90 6.85
N PRO A 108 14.37 -11.50 5.70
CA PRO A 108 15.81 -11.40 5.53
C PRO A 108 16.48 -10.44 6.55
N PRO A 109 17.76 -10.66 6.89
CA PRO A 109 18.47 -9.88 7.91
C PRO A 109 18.54 -8.37 7.61
N GLU A 110 18.57 -7.99 6.34
CA GLU A 110 18.64 -6.58 5.88
C GLU A 110 17.38 -5.76 6.24
N ILE A 111 16.19 -6.35 6.17
CA ILE A 111 14.93 -5.67 6.53
C ILE A 111 14.54 -5.89 7.99
N CYS A 112 15.21 -6.83 8.67
CA CYS A 112 14.94 -7.24 10.04
C CYS A 112 15.01 -6.10 11.07
N ARG A 113 16.10 -5.33 11.02
CA ARG A 113 16.37 -4.24 11.96
C ARG A 113 15.43 -3.05 11.74
N PRO A 114 15.19 -2.57 10.51
CA PRO A 114 14.14 -1.57 10.28
C PRO A 114 12.75 -2.07 10.71
N TRP A 115 12.43 -3.33 10.46
CA TRP A 115 11.14 -3.91 10.82
C TRP A 115 10.89 -3.95 12.32
N SER A 116 11.90 -4.34 13.11
CA SER A 116 11.78 -4.35 14.57
C SER A 116 11.54 -2.95 15.12
N ALA A 117 12.21 -1.92 14.58
CA ALA A 117 11.99 -0.52 14.97
C ALA A 117 10.53 -0.07 14.75
N ARG A 118 9.86 -0.54 13.68
CA ARG A 118 8.44 -0.19 13.40
C ARG A 118 7.44 -0.87 14.33
N LYS A 119 7.79 -2.01 14.92
CA LYS A 119 6.95 -2.68 15.93
C LYS A 119 7.09 -2.05 17.31
N LEU A 120 8.29 -1.59 17.67
CA LEU A 120 8.58 -1.10 19.02
C LEU A 120 7.81 0.16 19.43
N THR A 121 7.20 0.90 18.49
CA THR A 121 6.30 2.01 18.80
C THR A 121 4.95 1.56 19.38
N SER A 122 4.66 0.26 19.42
CA SER A 122 3.51 -0.34 20.13
C SER A 122 4.02 -1.48 21.02
N ILE A 123 4.07 -1.28 22.34
CA ILE A 123 4.54 -2.31 23.30
C ILE A 123 3.48 -3.44 23.37
N PRO A 124 3.72 -4.58 22.71
CA PRO A 124 4.36 -5.72 23.37
C PRO A 124 5.49 -6.38 22.55
N ALA A 125 6.46 -6.94 23.27
CA ALA A 125 7.75 -7.40 22.77
C ALA A 125 7.66 -8.46 21.64
N PRO A 126 8.49 -8.35 20.57
CA PRO A 126 8.52 -9.34 19.49
C PRO A 126 9.08 -10.68 20.00
N ASN A 127 8.28 -11.74 19.92
CA ASN A 127 8.74 -13.12 20.12
C ASN A 127 9.56 -13.66 18.92
N THR A 128 9.63 -12.91 17.82
CA THR A 128 10.37 -13.25 16.59
C THR A 128 11.32 -12.11 16.21
N MET A 129 12.37 -11.88 17.00
CA MET A 129 13.53 -11.15 16.45
C MET A 129 14.09 -12.01 15.33
N CYS A 130 13.94 -11.57 14.07
CA CYS A 130 14.29 -12.40 12.93
C CYS A 130 15.73 -12.96 13.14
N HIS A 131 15.80 -14.29 13.10
CA HIS A 131 16.77 -15.17 13.77
C HIS A 131 17.96 -14.50 14.47
N ARG A 132 17.91 -14.48 15.81
CA ARG A 132 19.01 -14.30 16.79
C ARG A 132 20.42 -14.38 16.17
N ILE A 133 20.97 -13.24 15.74
CA ILE A 133 22.41 -13.11 15.46
C ILE A 133 23.09 -13.00 16.83
N ARG A 134 23.66 -14.12 17.29
CA ARG A 134 24.53 -14.17 18.47
C ARG A 134 25.88 -13.59 18.04
N LEU A 135 26.21 -12.38 18.48
CA LEU A 135 27.57 -11.86 18.40
C LEU A 135 28.42 -12.66 19.40
N THR A 136 29.22 -13.58 18.90
CA THR A 136 30.37 -14.18 19.62
C THR A 136 31.60 -13.34 19.41
#